data_AF-A0A950JK58-F1
#
_entry.id   AF-A0A950JK58-F1
#
_cell.length_a   1.000
_cell.length_b   1.000
_cell.length_c   1.000
_cell.angle_alpha   90.00
_cell.angle_beta   90.00
_cell.angle_gamma   90.00
#
_symmetry.space_group_name_H-M   'P 1'
#
loop_
_entity.id
_entity.type
_entity.pdbx_description
1 polymer ?
#
loop_
_entity_poly.entity_id
_entity_poly.type
_entity_poly.pdbx_seq_one_letter_code
_entity_poly.pdbx_strand_id
1 'polypeptide(L)'
;APKINEVVDSFSGVRPLFDDKSANPSAVTRDYVFDVEAPAGQAPMLSVFGGKITTYRRLAEHALEKLSPYLPQMTGAWTERAALPGGDIPNANFSLFLQELRRRRPWLPQDVAHGYARRYGTRVDRLLNGANSIGDLGRSFGGTLYEREARFLAEEEWATDAEDILERRTKHALHLTQKERADFSAWFQILTPLPV
;
A
#
# COMPACT_ATOMS: atom_id res chain seq x y z
N ALA A 1 -14.59 -23.66 12.56
CA ALA A 1 -13.34 -22.86 12.66
C ALA A 1 -12.17 -23.76 12.27
N PRO A 2 -11.12 -23.22 11.63
CA PRO A 2 -9.93 -24.01 11.31
C PRO A 2 -9.30 -24.57 12.59
N LYS A 3 -8.72 -25.77 12.50
CA LYS A 3 -7.88 -26.35 13.56
C LYS A 3 -6.57 -25.55 13.65
N ILE A 4 -5.89 -25.58 14.80
CA ILE A 4 -4.63 -24.86 15.01
C ILE A 4 -3.59 -25.23 13.93
N ASN A 5 -3.51 -26.50 13.56
CA ASN A 5 -2.60 -27.00 12.53
C ASN A 5 -3.02 -26.68 11.09
N GLU A 6 -4.18 -26.04 10.89
CA GLU A 6 -4.66 -25.56 9.59
C GLU A 6 -4.39 -24.04 9.43
N VAL A 7 -3.91 -23.36 10.48
CA VAL A 7 -3.54 -21.94 10.42
C VAL A 7 -2.17 -21.81 9.76
N VAL A 8 -2.12 -21.11 8.61
CA VAL A 8 -0.90 -20.91 7.82
C VAL A 8 -0.17 -19.60 8.13
N ASP A 9 -0.87 -18.61 8.70
CA ASP A 9 -0.31 -17.33 9.13
C ASP A 9 -1.26 -16.61 10.11
N SER A 10 -0.74 -15.65 10.87
CA SER A 10 -1.53 -14.80 11.77
C SER A 10 -0.88 -13.43 11.95
N PHE A 11 -1.69 -12.38 12.04
CA PHE A 11 -1.23 -11.03 12.39
C PHE A 11 -2.09 -10.47 13.53
N SER A 12 -1.56 -9.45 14.21
CA SER A 12 -2.25 -8.73 15.26
C SER A 12 -2.03 -7.22 15.10
N GLY A 13 -2.93 -6.42 15.66
CA GLY A 13 -2.84 -4.96 15.61
C GLY A 13 -3.66 -4.33 16.72
N VAL A 14 -3.21 -3.16 17.16
CA VAL A 14 -3.89 -2.34 18.18
C VAL A 14 -4.73 -1.27 17.51
N ARG A 15 -5.88 -0.94 18.10
CA ARG A 15 -6.74 0.15 17.62
C ARG A 15 -6.49 1.39 18.48
N PRO A 16 -6.04 2.52 17.91
CA PRO A 16 -5.87 3.76 18.65
C PRO A 16 -7.23 4.47 18.80
N LEU A 17 -8.07 3.96 19.70
CA LEU A 17 -9.40 4.52 19.95
C LEU A 17 -9.30 5.74 20.89
N PHE A 18 -10.21 6.70 20.72
CA PHE A 18 -10.37 7.78 21.66
C PHE A 18 -11.00 7.24 22.95
N ASP A 19 -10.39 7.51 24.10
CA ASP A 19 -10.90 7.06 25.40
C ASP A 19 -12.14 7.88 25.80
N ASP A 20 -13.32 7.28 25.64
CA ASP A 20 -14.60 7.84 26.06
C ASP A 20 -14.97 7.45 27.51
N LYS A 21 -14.02 6.89 28.28
CA LYS A 21 -14.19 6.36 29.65
C LYS A 21 -15.15 5.16 29.74
N SER A 22 -15.43 4.48 28.62
CA SER A 22 -16.21 3.25 28.63
C SER A 22 -15.45 2.08 29.28
N ALA A 23 -16.07 1.40 30.24
CA ALA A 23 -15.51 0.19 30.86
C ALA A 23 -15.49 -1.03 29.91
N ASN A 24 -16.15 -0.96 28.75
CA ASN A 24 -16.20 -2.04 27.77
C ASN A 24 -15.47 -1.64 26.49
N PRO A 25 -14.31 -2.25 26.18
CA PRO A 25 -13.53 -1.97 24.97
C PRO A 25 -14.30 -2.15 23.65
N SER A 26 -15.36 -2.97 23.64
CA SER A 26 -16.20 -3.17 22.46
C SER A 26 -17.23 -2.06 22.25
N ALA A 27 -17.52 -1.25 23.27
CA ALA A 27 -18.49 -0.16 23.25
C ALA A 27 -17.85 1.22 22.98
N VAL A 28 -16.51 1.32 23.02
CA VAL A 28 -15.79 2.56 22.71
C VAL A 28 -16.08 3.00 21.29
N THR A 29 -16.41 4.29 21.11
CA THR A 29 -16.69 4.84 19.78
C THR A 29 -15.55 4.60 18.80
N ARG A 30 -15.90 4.27 17.56
CA ARG A 30 -14.95 4.08 16.46
C ARG A 30 -14.91 5.27 15.50
N ASP A 31 -15.57 6.36 15.87
CA ASP A 31 -15.46 7.62 15.15
C ASP A 31 -14.13 8.30 15.49
N TYR A 32 -13.78 9.30 14.71
CA TYR A 32 -12.55 10.05 14.89
C TYR A 32 -12.81 11.36 15.62
N VAL A 33 -11.83 11.80 16.40
CA VAL A 33 -11.82 13.09 17.09
C VAL A 33 -10.58 13.86 16.65
N PHE A 34 -10.75 15.16 16.42
CA PHE A 34 -9.64 16.08 16.21
C PHE A 34 -9.45 16.97 17.43
N ASP A 35 -8.19 17.17 17.79
CA ASP A 35 -7.78 18.24 18.69
C ASP A 35 -6.89 19.21 17.91
N VAL A 36 -7.17 20.51 18.02
CA VAL A 36 -6.48 21.55 17.25
C VAL A 36 -5.97 22.61 18.22
N GLU A 37 -4.65 22.68 18.34
CA GLU A 37 -3.96 23.68 19.13
C GLU A 37 -3.36 24.73 18.20
N ALA A 38 -3.71 26.00 18.39
CA ALA A 38 -3.17 27.10 17.59
C ALA A 38 -2.93 28.37 18.44
N PRO A 39 -1.90 28.37 19.30
CA PRO A 39 -1.52 29.56 20.06
C PRO A 39 -1.14 30.72 19.13
N ALA A 40 -1.45 31.95 19.54
CA ALA A 40 -1.11 33.14 18.77
C ALA A 40 0.41 33.21 18.51
N GLY A 41 0.79 33.41 17.24
CA GLY A 41 2.18 33.49 16.82
C GLY A 41 2.91 32.13 16.71
N GLN A 42 2.20 31.00 16.81
CA GLN A 42 2.78 29.66 16.66
C GLN A 42 2.11 28.88 15.52
N ALA A 43 2.76 27.81 15.07
CA ALA A 43 2.20 26.91 14.07
C ALA A 43 1.05 26.07 14.66
N PRO A 44 -0.04 25.82 13.92
CA PRO A 44 -1.12 24.97 14.39
C PRO A 44 -0.67 23.50 14.47
N MET A 45 -1.18 22.78 15.47
CA MET A 45 -1.04 21.33 15.59
C MET A 45 -2.43 20.68 15.55
N LEU A 46 -2.61 19.69 14.69
CA LEU A 46 -3.82 18.87 14.62
C LEU A 46 -3.49 17.42 15.00
N SER A 47 -4.12 16.94 16.06
CA SER A 47 -4.01 15.56 16.53
C SER A 47 -5.23 14.75 16.09
N VAL A 48 -5.00 13.51 15.62
CA VAL A 48 -6.06 12.59 15.17
C VAL A 48 -6.17 11.42 16.14
N PHE A 49 -7.35 11.22 16.70
CA PHE A 49 -7.67 10.06 17.54
C PHE A 49 -8.74 9.21 16.85
N GLY A 50 -8.54 7.88 16.79
CA GLY A 50 -9.45 6.99 16.07
C GLY A 50 -9.31 7.06 14.55
N GLY A 51 -10.41 6.82 13.85
CA GLY A 51 -10.47 6.80 12.38
C GLY A 51 -10.37 5.39 11.79
N LYS A 52 -11.37 5.01 11.00
CA LYS A 52 -11.40 3.73 10.28
C LYS A 52 -10.75 3.90 8.92
N ILE A 53 -10.17 2.82 8.39
CA ILE A 53 -9.75 2.76 6.98
C ILE A 53 -10.92 3.11 6.05
N THR A 54 -12.17 2.76 6.40
CA THR A 54 -13.33 3.09 5.57
C THR A 54 -13.69 4.58 5.53
N THR A 55 -13.22 5.37 6.50
CA THR A 55 -13.55 6.81 6.62
C THR A 55 -12.35 7.72 6.35
N TYR A 56 -11.17 7.18 6.03
CA TYR A 56 -9.91 7.92 5.95
C TYR A 56 -9.98 9.14 5.02
N ARG A 57 -10.65 9.03 3.87
CA ARG A 57 -10.75 10.12 2.88
C ARG A 57 -11.53 11.32 3.43
N ARG A 58 -12.72 11.07 4.01
CA ARG A 58 -13.55 12.12 4.62
C ARG A 58 -12.89 12.69 5.87
N LEU A 59 -12.22 11.86 6.66
CA LEU A 59 -11.41 12.28 7.80
C LEU A 59 -10.31 13.25 7.34
N ALA A 60 -9.56 12.92 6.29
CA ALA A 60 -8.50 13.79 5.76
C ALA A 60 -9.04 15.13 5.24
N GLU A 61 -10.18 15.13 4.51
CA GLU A 61 -10.85 16.38 4.09
C GLU A 61 -11.25 17.24 5.28
N HIS A 62 -11.88 16.66 6.31
CA HIS A 62 -12.29 17.38 7.52
C HIS A 62 -11.08 17.89 8.33
N ALA A 63 -9.97 17.14 8.36
CA ALA A 63 -8.73 17.61 8.99
C ALA A 63 -8.18 18.85 8.28
N LEU A 64 -8.18 18.86 6.94
CA LEU A 64 -7.76 20.03 6.17
C LEU A 64 -8.71 21.22 6.36
N GLU A 65 -10.02 21.00 6.45
CA GLU A 65 -10.99 22.06 6.77
C GLU A 65 -10.66 22.75 8.11
N LYS A 66 -10.27 21.97 9.14
CA LYS A 66 -9.84 22.52 10.44
C LYS A 66 -8.53 23.32 10.34
N LEU A 67 -7.63 22.94 9.43
CA LEU A 67 -6.37 23.63 9.19
C LEU A 67 -6.50 24.84 8.24
N SER A 68 -7.61 24.94 7.49
CA SER A 68 -7.85 26.00 6.51
C SER A 68 -7.61 27.43 7.02
N PRO A 69 -7.98 27.81 8.26
CA PRO A 69 -7.76 29.18 8.74
C PRO A 69 -6.27 29.57 8.86
N TYR A 70 -5.38 28.58 8.89
CA TYR A 70 -3.93 28.76 9.06
C TYR A 70 -3.15 28.57 7.76
N LEU A 71 -3.82 28.22 6.66
CA LEU A 71 -3.22 27.92 5.36
C LEU A 71 -3.83 28.85 4.28
N PRO A 72 -3.35 30.11 4.17
CA PRO A 72 -4.02 31.14 3.37
C PRO A 72 -4.08 30.86 1.85
N GLN A 73 -3.25 29.94 1.35
CA GLN A 73 -3.22 29.54 -0.05
C GLN A 73 -3.97 28.23 -0.32
N MET A 74 -4.63 27.65 0.69
CA MET A 74 -5.27 26.35 0.54
C MET A 74 -6.52 26.45 -0.34
N THR A 75 -6.63 25.54 -1.31
CA THR A 75 -7.81 25.40 -2.17
C THR A 75 -8.87 24.50 -1.54
N GLY A 76 -10.04 24.43 -2.15
CA GLY A 76 -11.12 23.55 -1.71
C GLY A 76 -10.81 22.04 -1.83
N ALA A 77 -11.70 21.23 -1.25
CA ALA A 77 -11.63 19.77 -1.30
C ALA A 77 -11.74 19.23 -2.74
N TRP A 78 -10.96 18.19 -3.05
CA TRP A 78 -10.87 17.61 -4.40
C TRP A 78 -10.82 16.07 -4.41
N THR A 79 -10.59 15.43 -3.26
CA THR A 79 -10.24 14.01 -3.19
C THR A 79 -11.38 13.06 -3.57
N GLU A 80 -12.63 13.51 -3.48
CA GLU A 80 -13.81 12.73 -3.86
C GLU A 80 -13.80 12.28 -5.33
N ARG A 81 -13.23 13.08 -6.23
CA ARG A 81 -13.23 12.82 -7.67
C ARG A 81 -11.89 12.35 -8.21
N ALA A 82 -10.87 12.26 -7.37
CA ALA A 82 -9.54 11.85 -7.77
C ALA A 82 -9.37 10.34 -7.74
N ALA A 83 -8.72 9.80 -8.77
CA ALA A 83 -8.19 8.45 -8.72
C ALA A 83 -6.91 8.43 -7.87
N LEU A 84 -6.76 7.43 -7.00
CA LEU A 84 -5.48 7.15 -6.36
C LEU A 84 -4.49 6.63 -7.41
N PRO A 85 -3.16 6.82 -7.22
CA PRO A 85 -2.15 6.30 -8.14
C PRO A 85 -2.33 4.81 -8.43
N GLY A 86 -2.38 4.43 -9.71
CA GLY A 86 -2.64 3.05 -10.14
C GLY A 86 -4.13 2.73 -10.33
N GLY A 87 -5.02 3.49 -9.70
CA GLY A 87 -6.47 3.29 -9.73
C GLY A 87 -7.21 3.96 -10.90
N ASP A 88 -6.50 4.71 -11.74
CA ASP A 88 -7.00 5.41 -12.92
C ASP A 88 -7.31 4.47 -14.12
N ILE A 89 -7.78 3.26 -13.80
CA ILE A 89 -8.27 2.29 -14.79
C ILE A 89 -9.57 2.85 -15.40
N PRO A 90 -9.66 2.96 -16.75
CA PRO A 90 -10.86 3.46 -17.40
C PRO A 90 -12.13 2.73 -16.97
N ASN A 91 -13.13 3.50 -16.52
CA ASN A 91 -14.42 2.99 -16.03
C ASN A 91 -14.32 1.95 -14.90
N ALA A 92 -13.18 1.90 -14.18
CA ALA A 92 -12.85 0.86 -13.21
C ALA A 92 -13.00 -0.58 -13.77
N ASN A 93 -12.90 -0.76 -15.10
CA ASN A 93 -13.10 -2.04 -15.75
C ASN A 93 -11.81 -2.87 -15.72
N PHE A 94 -11.61 -3.59 -14.60
CA PHE A 94 -10.43 -4.43 -14.40
C PHE A 94 -10.28 -5.53 -15.46
N SER A 95 -11.38 -6.17 -15.88
CA SER A 95 -11.31 -7.29 -16.82
C SER A 95 -10.81 -6.83 -18.19
N LEU A 96 -11.30 -5.69 -18.69
CA LEU A 96 -10.82 -5.10 -19.95
C LEU A 96 -9.36 -4.65 -19.82
N PHE A 97 -9.00 -4.02 -18.70
CA PHE A 97 -7.62 -3.60 -18.44
C PHE A 97 -6.64 -4.78 -18.47
N LEU A 98 -6.97 -5.87 -17.79
CA LEU A 98 -6.13 -7.08 -17.78
C LEU A 98 -6.05 -7.74 -19.16
N GLN A 99 -7.15 -7.79 -19.90
CA GLN A 99 -7.16 -8.31 -21.27
C GLN A 99 -6.19 -7.49 -22.16
N GLU A 100 -6.25 -6.17 -22.07
CA GLU A 100 -5.40 -5.28 -22.83
C GLU A 100 -3.92 -5.39 -22.42
N LEU A 101 -3.64 -5.50 -21.11
CA LEU A 101 -2.28 -5.76 -20.62
C LEU A 101 -1.70 -7.04 -21.23
N ARG A 102 -2.46 -8.14 -21.22
CA ARG A 102 -2.05 -9.43 -21.80
C ARG A 102 -1.87 -9.35 -23.31
N ARG A 103 -2.71 -8.58 -24.00
CA ARG A 103 -2.60 -8.36 -25.45
C ARG A 103 -1.34 -7.56 -25.80
N ARG A 104 -1.02 -6.52 -25.04
CA ARG A 104 0.19 -5.68 -25.25
C ARG A 104 1.48 -6.39 -24.84
N ARG A 105 1.41 -7.32 -23.89
CA ARG A 105 2.56 -8.06 -23.34
C ARG A 105 2.31 -9.57 -23.34
N PRO A 106 2.20 -10.21 -24.52
CA PRO A 106 1.88 -11.64 -24.63
C PRO A 106 2.99 -12.54 -24.05
N TRP A 107 4.19 -12.01 -23.88
CA TRP A 107 5.34 -12.67 -23.26
C TRP A 107 5.22 -12.77 -21.73
N LEU A 108 4.35 -11.98 -21.08
CA LEU A 108 4.23 -11.94 -19.63
C LEU A 108 3.36 -13.12 -19.15
N PRO A 109 3.83 -13.94 -18.18
CA PRO A 109 3.02 -15.02 -17.62
C PRO A 109 1.66 -14.52 -17.10
N GLN A 110 0.61 -15.33 -17.29
CA GLN A 110 -0.76 -14.87 -17.05
C GLN A 110 -1.07 -14.54 -15.60
N ASP A 111 -0.45 -15.26 -14.67
CA ASP A 111 -0.50 -15.09 -13.22
C ASP A 111 0.26 -13.83 -12.78
N VAL A 112 1.45 -13.59 -13.33
CA VAL A 112 2.22 -12.35 -13.13
C VAL A 112 1.45 -11.15 -13.64
N ALA A 113 0.88 -11.24 -14.85
CA ALA A 113 0.05 -10.17 -15.42
C ALA A 113 -1.17 -9.86 -14.54
N HIS A 114 -1.86 -10.89 -14.03
CA HIS A 114 -2.99 -10.71 -13.14
C HIS A 114 -2.57 -10.10 -11.79
N GLY A 115 -1.49 -10.60 -11.17
CA GLY A 115 -0.95 -10.10 -9.92
C GLY A 115 -0.53 -8.62 -10.02
N TYR A 116 0.20 -8.26 -11.07
CA TYR A 116 0.64 -6.89 -11.31
C TYR A 116 -0.54 -5.97 -11.60
N ALA A 117 -1.50 -6.40 -12.42
CA ALA A 117 -2.70 -5.61 -12.69
C ALA A 117 -3.51 -5.36 -11.40
N ARG A 118 -3.62 -6.35 -10.52
CA ARG A 118 -4.35 -6.21 -9.24
C ARG A 118 -3.64 -5.29 -8.25
N ARG A 119 -2.31 -5.33 -8.21
CA ARG A 119 -1.50 -4.63 -7.21
C ARG A 119 -1.13 -3.21 -7.63
N TYR A 120 -0.74 -3.03 -8.88
CA TYR A 120 -0.19 -1.79 -9.40
C TYR A 120 -1.14 -1.03 -10.31
N GLY A 121 -2.20 -1.70 -10.81
CA GLY A 121 -3.13 -1.12 -11.77
C GLY A 121 -2.39 -0.48 -12.94
N THR A 122 -2.71 0.76 -13.29
CA THR A 122 -2.07 1.51 -14.39
C THR A 122 -0.55 1.69 -14.22
N ARG A 123 -0.02 1.66 -12.98
CA ARG A 123 1.44 1.75 -12.72
C ARG A 123 2.20 0.53 -13.22
N VAL A 124 1.53 -0.55 -13.62
CA VAL A 124 2.16 -1.71 -14.27
C VAL A 124 2.99 -1.30 -15.49
N ASP A 125 2.60 -0.23 -16.18
CA ASP A 125 3.35 0.28 -17.33
C ASP A 125 4.70 0.89 -16.94
N ARG A 126 4.81 1.49 -15.74
CA ARG A 126 6.10 1.93 -15.18
C ARG A 126 6.96 0.75 -14.74
N LEU A 127 6.37 -0.20 -14.01
CA LEU A 127 7.07 -1.42 -13.54
C LEU A 127 7.71 -2.17 -14.72
N LEU A 128 6.95 -2.34 -15.80
CA LEU A 128 7.37 -3.09 -16.98
C LEU A 128 8.06 -2.22 -18.06
N ASN A 129 8.43 -0.98 -17.75
CA ASN A 129 9.05 -0.09 -18.72
C ASN A 129 10.35 -0.71 -19.30
N GLY A 130 10.43 -0.80 -20.62
CA GLY A 130 11.57 -1.41 -21.33
C GLY A 130 11.65 -2.95 -21.28
N ALA A 131 10.75 -3.64 -20.56
CA ALA A 131 10.70 -5.11 -20.58
C ALA A 131 9.92 -5.62 -21.80
N ASN A 132 10.48 -6.59 -22.51
CA ASN A 132 9.86 -7.19 -23.71
C ASN A 132 9.86 -8.74 -23.69
N SER A 133 10.39 -9.32 -22.62
CA SER A 133 10.48 -10.76 -22.42
C SER A 133 10.47 -11.11 -20.93
N ILE A 134 10.24 -12.38 -20.62
CA ILE A 134 10.34 -12.88 -19.24
C ILE A 134 11.76 -12.69 -18.66
N GLY A 135 12.80 -12.78 -19.51
CA GLY A 135 14.18 -12.56 -19.09
C GLY A 135 14.43 -11.14 -18.60
N ASP A 136 13.69 -10.16 -19.13
CA ASP A 136 13.80 -8.75 -18.72
C ASP A 136 13.22 -8.48 -17.32
N LEU A 137 12.50 -9.45 -16.73
CA LEU A 137 12.04 -9.36 -15.34
C LEU A 137 13.18 -9.63 -14.34
N GLY A 138 14.31 -10.16 -14.81
CA GLY A 138 15.47 -10.48 -13.99
C GLY A 138 15.30 -11.79 -13.20
N ARG A 139 16.00 -11.89 -12.06
CA ARG A 139 15.94 -13.09 -11.22
C ARG A 139 14.51 -13.36 -10.73
N SER A 140 14.09 -14.62 -10.80
CA SER A 140 12.90 -15.12 -10.09
C SER A 140 13.29 -15.54 -8.67
N PHE A 141 12.48 -15.15 -7.68
CA PHE A 141 12.66 -15.51 -6.28
C PHE A 141 11.66 -16.57 -5.82
N GLY A 142 10.82 -17.09 -6.71
CA GLY A 142 9.71 -17.99 -6.40
C GLY A 142 8.35 -17.35 -6.60
N GLY A 143 7.32 -18.18 -6.77
CA GLY A 143 5.96 -17.73 -7.10
C GLY A 143 5.96 -16.77 -8.31
N THR A 144 5.43 -15.56 -8.10
CA THR A 144 5.41 -14.49 -9.12
C THR A 144 6.32 -13.31 -8.77
N LEU A 145 7.26 -13.48 -7.83
CA LEU A 145 8.19 -12.42 -7.41
C LEU A 145 9.43 -12.42 -8.30
N TYR A 146 9.62 -11.32 -9.03
CA TYR A 146 10.78 -11.08 -9.87
C TYR A 146 11.55 -9.84 -9.40
N GLU A 147 12.85 -9.81 -9.70
CA GLU A 147 13.76 -8.70 -9.42
C GLU A 147 13.23 -7.34 -9.88
N ARG A 148 12.64 -7.27 -11.07
CA ARG A 148 12.06 -6.03 -11.58
C ARG A 148 10.93 -5.48 -10.70
N GLU A 149 10.08 -6.34 -10.16
CA GLU A 149 9.04 -5.93 -9.20
C GLU A 149 9.67 -5.39 -7.92
N ALA A 150 10.69 -6.07 -7.39
CA ALA A 150 11.36 -5.64 -6.18
C ALA A 150 12.07 -4.28 -6.35
N ARG A 151 12.72 -4.05 -7.50
CA ARG A 151 13.35 -2.76 -7.84
C ARG A 151 12.32 -1.65 -7.96
N PHE A 152 11.21 -1.90 -8.66
CA PHE A 152 10.10 -0.95 -8.74
C PHE A 152 9.59 -0.58 -7.34
N LEU A 153 9.39 -1.54 -6.46
CA LEU A 153 8.92 -1.28 -5.10
C LEU A 153 9.92 -0.46 -4.26
N ALA A 154 11.22 -0.69 -4.44
CA ALA A 154 12.26 0.10 -3.78
C ALA A 154 12.31 1.55 -4.30
N GLU A 155 12.25 1.72 -5.61
CA GLU A 155 12.37 3.02 -6.29
C GLU A 155 11.11 3.89 -6.15
N GLU A 156 9.92 3.28 -6.21
CA GLU A 156 8.65 3.98 -6.43
C GLU A 156 7.65 3.83 -5.27
N GLU A 157 7.91 2.94 -4.31
CA GLU A 157 7.00 2.65 -3.19
C GLU A 157 7.70 2.59 -1.81
N TRP A 158 8.92 3.13 -1.71
CA TRP A 158 9.71 3.23 -0.48
C TRP A 158 9.89 1.89 0.25
N ALA A 159 10.10 0.79 -0.49
CA ALA A 159 10.56 -0.44 0.14
C ALA A 159 12.04 -0.32 0.50
N THR A 160 12.33 -0.32 1.80
CA THR A 160 13.67 -0.17 2.39
C THR A 160 14.23 -1.48 2.94
N ASP A 161 13.37 -2.45 3.20
CA ASP A 161 13.76 -3.81 3.59
C ASP A 161 12.94 -4.87 2.85
N ALA A 162 13.31 -6.14 3.04
CA ALA A 162 12.62 -7.26 2.39
C ALA A 162 11.18 -7.43 2.90
N GLU A 163 10.89 -7.08 4.15
CA GLU A 163 9.57 -7.20 4.77
C GLU A 163 8.57 -6.20 4.16
N ASP A 164 9.04 -5.00 3.81
CA ASP A 164 8.28 -4.00 3.05
C ASP A 164 7.71 -4.64 1.79
N ILE A 165 8.52 -5.41 1.07
CA ILE A 165 8.08 -6.09 -0.15
C ILE A 165 7.23 -7.31 0.19
N LEU A 166 7.77 -8.25 0.98
CA LEU A 166 7.16 -9.56 1.17
C LEU A 166 5.82 -9.51 1.90
N GLU A 167 5.65 -8.56 2.82
CA GLU A 167 4.54 -8.54 3.78
C GLU A 167 3.68 -7.28 3.70
N ARG A 168 4.23 -6.11 3.31
CA ARG A 168 3.45 -4.85 3.26
C ARG A 168 2.93 -4.53 1.86
N ARG A 169 3.83 -4.27 0.91
CA ARG A 169 3.50 -3.93 -0.49
C ARG A 169 2.92 -5.12 -1.24
N THR A 170 3.40 -6.32 -0.93
CA THR A 170 2.89 -7.58 -1.48
C THR A 170 2.41 -8.50 -0.36
N LYS A 171 2.10 -9.76 -0.73
CA LYS A 171 1.86 -10.87 0.20
C LYS A 171 2.63 -12.12 -0.24
N HIS A 172 3.78 -11.91 -0.88
CA HIS A 172 4.63 -13.00 -1.37
C HIS A 172 5.08 -13.92 -0.23
N ALA A 173 5.23 -13.42 1.00
CA ALA A 173 5.52 -14.24 2.18
C ALA A 173 4.54 -15.40 2.41
N LEU A 174 3.28 -15.28 1.99
CA LEU A 174 2.27 -16.34 2.12
C LEU A 174 2.44 -17.49 1.12
N HIS A 175 3.25 -17.29 0.08
CA HIS A 175 3.39 -18.22 -1.05
C HIS A 175 4.82 -18.72 -1.23
N LEU A 176 5.82 -17.95 -0.78
CA LEU A 176 7.21 -18.34 -0.82
C LEU A 176 7.54 -19.30 0.32
N THR A 177 8.38 -20.29 0.01
CA THR A 177 9.03 -21.15 1.01
C THR A 177 9.97 -20.33 1.89
N GLN A 178 10.33 -20.87 3.06
CA GLN A 178 11.29 -20.24 3.96
C GLN A 178 12.65 -19.97 3.29
N LYS A 179 13.09 -20.88 2.41
CA LYS A 179 14.32 -20.73 1.65
C LYS A 179 14.23 -19.58 0.65
N GLU A 180 13.15 -19.51 -0.13
CA GLU A 180 12.93 -18.42 -1.09
C GLU A 180 12.85 -17.06 -0.40
N ARG A 181 12.20 -16.97 0.77
CA ARG A 181 12.19 -15.76 1.59
C ARG A 181 13.59 -15.36 2.04
N ALA A 182 14.40 -16.30 2.53
CA ALA A 182 15.76 -16.03 2.97
C ALA A 182 16.67 -15.60 1.79
N ASP A 183 16.55 -16.27 0.64
CA ASP A 183 17.31 -15.95 -0.57
C ASP A 183 16.95 -14.56 -1.12
N PHE A 184 15.66 -14.19 -1.07
CA PHE A 184 15.20 -12.84 -1.43
C PHE A 184 15.74 -11.79 -0.46
N SER A 185 15.63 -12.01 0.84
CA SER A 185 16.11 -11.05 1.85
C SER A 185 17.61 -10.79 1.74
N ALA A 186 18.41 -11.85 1.54
CA ALA A 186 19.85 -11.72 1.34
C ALA A 186 20.19 -10.93 0.07
N TRP A 187 19.45 -11.15 -1.02
CA TRP A 187 19.63 -10.39 -2.25
C TRP A 187 19.22 -8.92 -2.09
N PHE A 188 18.09 -8.64 -1.42
CA PHE A 188 17.58 -7.28 -1.26
C PHE A 188 18.50 -6.41 -0.40
N GLN A 189 19.12 -6.99 0.64
CA GLN A 189 20.13 -6.30 1.46
C GLN A 189 21.33 -5.80 0.66
N ILE A 190 21.71 -6.48 -0.44
CA ILE A 190 22.79 -6.05 -1.33
C ILE A 190 22.33 -4.89 -2.23
N LEU A 191 21.05 -4.90 -2.63
CA LEU A 191 20.46 -3.87 -3.48
C LEU A 191 20.31 -2.53 -2.75
N THR A 192 19.87 -2.57 -1.50
CA THR A 192 19.68 -1.40 -0.63
C THR A 192 20.67 -1.47 0.53
N PRO A 193 21.94 -1.05 0.37
CA PRO A 193 22.80 -0.90 1.53
C PRO A 193 22.11 0.07 2.48
N LEU A 194 21.96 -0.34 3.75
CA LEU A 194 21.42 0.54 4.79
C LEU A 194 22.18 1.88 4.71
N PRO A 195 21.49 3.03 4.72
CA PRO A 195 22.20 4.28 4.93
C PRO A 195 22.93 4.16 6.27
N VAL A 196 24.26 4.17 6.22
CA VAL A 196 25.14 4.20 7.39
C VAL A 196 24.94 5.49 8.16
#